data_AF-A0A060Y6H3-F1
#
_entry.id   AF-A0A060Y6H3-F1
#
_cell.length_a   1.000
_cell.length_b   1.000
_cell.length_c   1.000
_cell.angle_alpha   90.00
_cell.angle_beta   90.00
_cell.angle_gamma   90.00
#
_symmetry.space_group_name_H-M   'P 1'
#
loop_
_entity.id
_entity.type
_entity.pdbx_description
1 polymer ?
#
loop_
_entity_poly.entity_id
_entity_poly.type
_entity_poly.pdbx_seq_one_letter_code
_entity_poly.pdbx_strand_id
1 'polypeptide(L)'
;MFQRLDKLRKNGFASVILFGGNNDSSISGIWIFRGQDLAFTLSDDWQIDYESYAWRKLDPDSDETKTMVKEYFAWEGEFKHVGKPFSQGKCFK
;
A
#
# COMPACT_ATOMS: atom_id res chain seq x y z
N MET A 1 10.28 2.81 6.83
CA MET A 1 8.81 2.97 6.86
C MET A 1 8.10 2.26 8.02
N PHE A 2 7.78 0.94 8.00
CA PHE A 2 6.84 0.35 8.99
C PHE A 2 7.20 0.53 10.47
N GLN A 3 8.48 0.47 10.84
CA GLN A 3 8.91 0.65 12.24
C GLN A 3 8.64 2.06 12.78
N ARG A 4 8.64 3.09 11.92
CA ARG A 4 8.32 4.49 12.30
C ARG A 4 6.81 4.72 12.43
N LEU A 5 6.00 3.83 11.84
CA LEU A 5 4.54 3.92 11.81
C LEU A 5 3.89 3.09 12.92
N ASP A 6 4.62 2.61 13.92
CA ASP A 6 4.08 1.72 14.95
C ASP A 6 2.87 2.31 15.70
N LYS A 7 2.85 3.64 15.90
CA LYS A 7 1.68 4.36 16.46
C LYS A 7 0.46 4.32 15.54
N LEU A 8 0.65 4.32 14.22
CA LEU A 8 -0.42 4.26 13.21
C LEU A 8 -1.05 2.87 13.11
N ARG A 9 -0.31 1.82 13.50
CA ARG A 9 -0.73 0.40 13.46
C ARG A 9 -2.07 0.13 14.15
N LYS A 10 -2.40 0.89 15.21
CA LYS A 10 -3.69 0.75 15.92
C LYS A 10 -4.90 1.20 15.10
N ASN A 11 -4.69 2.06 14.10
CA ASN A 11 -5.74 2.70 13.31
C ASN A 11 -5.57 2.47 11.81
N GLY A 12 -4.63 1.62 11.40
CA GLY A 12 -4.32 1.38 10.00
C GLY A 12 -3.76 0.00 9.74
N PHE A 13 -4.07 -0.50 8.55
CA PHE A 13 -3.63 -1.77 7.99
C PHE A 13 -3.12 -1.50 6.57
N ALA A 14 -2.10 -2.22 6.13
CA ALA A 14 -1.70 -2.17 4.73
C ALA A 14 -1.23 -3.53 4.23
N SER A 15 -1.47 -3.81 2.96
CA SER A 15 -0.86 -4.91 2.24
C SER A 15 0.03 -4.33 1.14
N VAL A 16 1.34 -4.47 1.31
CA VAL A 16 2.35 -3.93 0.40
C VAL A 16 3.12 -5.07 -0.23
N ILE A 17 3.31 -5.00 -1.53
CA ILE A 17 3.96 -6.04 -2.33
C ILE A 17 5.17 -5.44 -3.04
N LEU A 18 6.28 -6.18 -2.99
CA LEU A 18 7.43 -6.00 -3.84
C LEU A 18 7.20 -6.78 -5.13
N PHE A 19 7.31 -6.08 -6.25
CA PHE A 19 7.18 -6.62 -7.59
C PHE A 19 8.52 -6.56 -8.33
N GLY A 20 8.72 -7.47 -9.28
CA GLY A 20 9.91 -7.53 -10.12
C GLY A 20 11.06 -8.32 -9.51
N GLY A 21 12.26 -8.10 -10.05
CA GLY A 21 13.48 -8.81 -9.67
C GLY A 21 14.67 -7.87 -9.44
N ASN A 22 15.87 -8.46 -9.36
CA ASN A 22 17.11 -7.71 -9.17
C ASN A 22 17.24 -6.61 -10.25
N ASN A 23 17.55 -5.40 -9.82
CA ASN A 23 17.70 -4.18 -10.63
C ASN A 23 16.42 -3.61 -11.28
N ASP A 24 15.25 -4.26 -11.13
CA ASP A 24 13.98 -3.74 -11.65
C ASP A 24 12.82 -3.96 -10.66
N SER A 25 13.00 -3.52 -9.42
CA SER A 25 12.02 -3.67 -8.34
C SER A 25 11.02 -2.51 -8.30
N SER A 26 9.75 -2.80 -8.02
CA SER A 26 8.71 -1.80 -7.76
C SER A 26 7.94 -2.16 -6.49
N ILE A 27 7.55 -1.16 -5.71
CA ILE A 27 6.76 -1.35 -4.49
C ILE A 27 5.39 -0.74 -4.74
N SER A 28 4.34 -1.53 -4.53
CA SER A 28 2.97 -1.04 -4.59
C SER A 28 2.10 -1.78 -3.58
N GLY A 29 1.07 -1.12 -3.07
CA GLY A 29 0.26 -1.67 -2.00
C GLY A 29 -0.98 -0.84 -1.70
N ILE A 30 -1.90 -1.46 -0.97
CA ILE A 30 -3.13 -0.81 -0.49
C ILE A 30 -2.98 -0.54 1.00
N TRP A 31 -3.33 0.68 1.37
CA TRP A 31 -3.41 1.14 2.74
C TRP A 31 -4.86 1.42 3.11
N ILE A 32 -5.24 1.01 4.31
CA ILE A 32 -6.52 1.30 4.95
C ILE A 32 -6.20 1.95 6.28
N PHE A 33 -6.73 3.13 6.54
CA PHE A 33 -6.61 3.80 7.83
C PHE A 33 -7.89 4.55 8.14
N ARG A 34 -8.12 4.84 9.42
CA ARG A 34 -9.28 5.62 9.85
C ARG A 34 -9.09 7.10 9.50
N GLY A 35 -9.99 7.65 8.69
CA GLY A 35 -9.98 9.05 8.28
C GLY A 35 -10.42 9.22 6.83
N GLN A 36 -10.62 10.47 6.40
CA GLN A 36 -10.90 10.80 4.99
C GLN A 36 -9.64 11.29 4.25
N ASP A 37 -8.69 11.84 4.99
CA ASP A 37 -7.44 12.39 4.50
C ASP A 37 -6.28 11.43 4.72
N LEU A 38 -5.19 11.66 3.98
CA LEU A 38 -3.99 10.84 4.04
C LEU A 38 -3.38 10.85 5.46
N ALA A 39 -3.34 9.71 6.13
CA ALA A 39 -2.90 9.64 7.52
C ALA A 39 -1.46 10.16 7.76
N PHE A 40 -0.59 10.12 6.75
CA PHE A 40 0.81 10.56 6.85
C PHE A 40 0.96 12.07 7.06
N THR A 41 -0.01 12.89 6.65
CA THR A 41 0.04 14.35 6.86
C THR A 41 -0.38 14.76 8.27
N LEU A 42 -0.89 13.83 9.07
CA LEU A 42 -1.36 14.10 10.44
C LEU A 42 -0.22 14.25 11.45
N SER A 43 0.99 13.81 11.12
CA SER A 43 2.15 13.85 12.02
C SER A 43 3.44 13.96 11.23
N ASP A 44 4.29 14.93 11.57
CA ASP A 44 5.58 15.17 10.91
C ASP A 44 6.52 13.95 10.99
N ASP A 45 6.46 13.20 12.09
CA ASP A 45 7.20 11.94 12.27
C ASP A 45 6.91 10.88 11.19
N TRP A 46 5.75 10.95 10.53
CA TRP A 46 5.32 9.98 9.51
C TRP A 46 5.60 10.46 8.08
N GLN A 47 6.03 11.72 7.90
CA GLN A 47 6.24 12.34 6.60
C GLN A 47 7.60 12.03 5.97
N ILE A 48 8.50 11.36 6.68
CA ILE A 48 9.88 11.16 6.20
C ILE A 48 9.93 10.25 4.96
N ASP A 49 9.17 9.17 4.96
CA ASP A 49 9.22 8.17 3.88
C ASP A 49 8.03 8.28 2.90
N TYR A 50 6.95 9.01 3.25
CA TYR A 50 5.71 9.00 2.47
C TYR A 50 5.84 9.74 1.13
N GLU A 51 6.69 10.76 1.04
CA GLU A 51 6.86 11.59 -0.17
C GLU A 51 7.43 10.81 -1.36
N SER A 52 8.15 9.72 -1.08
CA SER A 52 8.71 8.84 -2.12
C SER A 52 7.65 7.94 -2.78
N TYR A 53 6.41 7.96 -2.30
CA TYR A 53 5.31 7.14 -2.82
C TYR A 53 4.18 8.01 -3.38
N ALA A 54 3.56 7.55 -4.46
CA ALA A 54 2.35 8.14 -4.99
C ALA A 54 1.13 7.63 -4.20
N TRP A 55 0.31 8.56 -3.70
CA TRP A 55 -0.90 8.24 -2.94
C TRP A 55 -2.13 8.62 -3.75
N ARG A 56 -3.03 7.67 -3.95
CA ARG A 56 -4.34 7.88 -4.60
C ARG A 56 -5.43 7.38 -3.66
N LYS A 57 -6.40 8.24 -3.35
CA LYS A 57 -7.62 7.81 -2.67
C LYS A 57 -8.43 6.95 -3.64
N LEU A 58 -8.78 5.75 -3.22
CA LEU A 58 -9.56 4.81 -4.01
C LEU A 58 -11.04 4.91 -3.64
N ASP A 59 -11.90 4.70 -4.62
CA ASP A 59 -13.35 4.64 -4.43
C ASP A 59 -13.78 3.19 -4.16
N PRO A 60 -14.29 2.86 -2.96
CA PRO A 60 -14.69 1.50 -2.62
C PRO A 60 -15.82 0.94 -3.52
N ASP A 61 -16.62 1.80 -4.15
CA ASP A 61 -17.73 1.36 -5.00
C ASP A 61 -17.27 0.94 -6.41
N SER A 62 -16.08 1.39 -6.82
CA SER A 62 -15.51 1.08 -8.13
C SER A 62 -15.04 -0.39 -8.25
N ASP A 63 -15.34 -1.01 -9.39
CA ASP A 63 -14.94 -2.39 -9.68
C ASP A 63 -13.41 -2.56 -9.79
N GLU A 64 -12.72 -1.50 -10.23
CA GLU A 64 -11.25 -1.43 -10.25
C GLU A 64 -10.69 -1.58 -8.82
N THR A 65 -11.22 -0.81 -7.87
CA THR A 65 -10.76 -0.84 -6.47
C THR A 65 -11.07 -2.18 -5.82
N LYS A 66 -12.26 -2.75 -6.04
CA LYS A 66 -12.61 -4.08 -5.53
C LYS A 66 -11.66 -5.15 -6.04
N THR A 67 -11.29 -5.08 -7.31
CA THR A 67 -10.32 -5.99 -7.93
C THR A 67 -8.94 -5.81 -7.29
N MET A 68 -8.44 -4.57 -7.20
CA MET A 68 -7.14 -4.32 -6.56
C MET A 68 -7.12 -4.80 -5.11
N VAL A 69 -8.15 -4.49 -4.31
CA VAL A 69 -8.25 -4.94 -2.91
C VAL A 69 -8.17 -6.46 -2.83
N LYS A 70 -8.89 -7.18 -3.70
CA LYS A 70 -8.82 -8.63 -3.78
C LYS A 70 -7.41 -9.12 -4.12
N GLU A 71 -6.78 -8.59 -5.16
CA GLU A 71 -5.44 -8.99 -5.59
C GLU A 71 -4.38 -8.75 -4.50
N TYR A 72 -4.40 -7.56 -3.88
CA TYR A 72 -3.45 -7.21 -2.82
C TYR A 72 -3.71 -7.92 -1.50
N PHE A 73 -4.94 -8.34 -1.19
CA PHE A 73 -5.24 -9.02 0.07
C PHE A 73 -5.08 -10.53 -0.04
N ALA A 74 -5.38 -11.11 -1.21
CA ALA A 74 -5.12 -12.52 -1.50
C ALA A 74 -3.67 -12.80 -1.91
N TRP A 75 -2.92 -11.77 -2.34
CA TRP A 75 -1.63 -11.92 -3.02
C TRP A 75 -1.71 -12.78 -4.29
N GLU A 76 -2.90 -12.83 -4.88
CA GLU A 76 -3.23 -13.62 -6.05
C GLU A 76 -3.89 -12.70 -7.08
N GLY A 77 -3.25 -12.53 -8.23
CA GLY A 77 -3.70 -11.59 -9.26
C GLY A 77 -2.69 -11.42 -10.38
N GLU A 78 -3.13 -10.80 -11.47
CA GLU A 78 -2.24 -10.46 -12.58
C GLU A 78 -1.54 -9.10 -12.35
N PHE A 79 -2.00 -8.32 -11.35
CA PHE A 79 -1.44 -7.02 -10.98
C PHE A 79 -1.19 -6.14 -12.21
N LYS A 80 -2.17 -6.10 -13.12
CA LYS A 80 -2.06 -5.47 -14.45
C LYS A 80 -1.62 -4.02 -14.39
N HIS A 81 -1.99 -3.32 -13.32
CA HIS A 81 -1.63 -1.92 -13.06
C HIS A 81 -0.14 -1.74 -12.71
N VAL A 82 0.55 -2.76 -12.22
CA VAL A 82 2.00 -2.72 -11.97
C VAL A 82 2.78 -3.32 -13.14
N GLY A 83 2.23 -4.34 -13.80
CA GLY A 83 2.84 -4.98 -14.97
C GLY A 83 4.14 -5.74 -14.68
N LYS A 84 4.41 -6.02 -13.39
CA LYS A 84 5.60 -6.75 -12.93
C LYS A 84 5.18 -7.97 -12.11
N PRO A 85 5.96 -9.07 -12.13
CA PRO A 85 5.64 -10.28 -11.38
C PRO A 85 5.67 -10.02 -9.87
N PHE A 86 4.79 -10.70 -9.14
CA PHE A 86 4.85 -10.75 -7.69
C PHE A 86 6.20 -11.34 -7.23
N SER A 87 6.82 -10.71 -6.23
CA SER A 87 8.06 -11.21 -5.62
C SER A 87 7.85 -11.54 -4.14
N GLN A 88 7.51 -10.53 -3.33
CA GLN A 88 7.32 -10.70 -1.89
C GLN A 88 6.20 -9.79 -1.36
N GLY A 89 5.32 -10.34 -0.52
CA GLY A 89 4.26 -9.61 0.17
C GLY A 89 4.64 -9.29 1.62
N LYS A 90 4.23 -8.12 2.11
CA LYS A 90 4.39 -7.72 3.51
C LYS A 90 3.17 -6.94 4.00
N CYS A 91 2.57 -7.42 5.08
CA CYS A 91 1.46 -6.72 5.73
C CYS A 91 1.96 -5.78 6.83
N PHE A 92 1.44 -4.56 6.84
CA PHE A 92 1.44 -3.67 7.99
C PHE A 92 0.18 -3.97 8.80
N LYS A 93 0.38 -4.57 9.97
CA LYS A 93 -0.62 -4.94 10.97
C LYS A 93 -0.04 -4.69 12.32
#